data_AF-A0A432G746-F1
#
_entry.id   AF-A0A432G746-F1
#
_cell.length_a   1.000
_cell.length_b   1.000
_cell.length_c   1.000
_cell.angle_alpha   90.00
_cell.angle_beta   90.00
_cell.angle_gamma   90.00
#
_symmetry.space_group_name_H-M   'P 1'
#
loop_
_entity.id
_entity.type
_entity.pdbx_description
1 polymer ?
#
loop_
_entity_poly.entity_id
_entity_poly.type
_entity_poly.pdbx_seq_one_letter_code
_entity_poly.pdbx_strand_id
1 'polypeptide(L)' 'MKTTLDEKISGFLGLFIITMFVLGLAESISSGAAGFWGGLPFWIICLSVLPLVFYDFWDSCLRKKK' A
#
# COMPACT_ATOMS: atom_id res chain seq x y z
N MET A 1 -1.05 -17.28 -17.97
CA MET A 1 -2.25 -16.43 -18.11
C MET A 1 -1.81 -15.07 -18.65
N LYS A 2 -2.45 -14.55 -19.70
CA LYS A 2 -2.24 -13.16 -20.12
C LYS A 2 -3.06 -12.30 -19.16
N THR A 3 -2.41 -11.54 -18.28
CA THR A 3 -3.12 -10.55 -17.45
C THR A 3 -3.82 -9.57 -18.37
N THR A 4 -5.13 -9.46 -18.22
CA THR A 4 -5.99 -8.58 -19.03
C THR A 4 -5.84 -7.12 -18.56
N LEU A 5 -6.32 -6.18 -19.37
CA LEU A 5 -6.21 -4.74 -19.05
C LEU A 5 -6.98 -4.41 -17.77
N ASP A 6 -8.14 -5.05 -17.56
CA ASP A 6 -9.00 -4.92 -16.39
C ASP A 6 -8.31 -5.35 -15.09
N GLU A 7 -7.55 -6.44 -15.09
CA GLU A 7 -6.78 -6.88 -13.92
C GLU A 7 -5.71 -5.86 -13.53
N LYS A 8 -5.02 -5.27 -14.52
CA LYS A 8 -4.00 -4.24 -14.27
C LYS A 8 -4.61 -2.95 -13.71
N ILE A 9 -5.74 -2.51 -14.27
CA ILE A 9 -6.44 -1.32 -13.80
C ILE A 9 -6.98 -1.54 -12.39
N SER A 10 -7.59 -2.70 -12.13
CA SER A 10 -8.10 -3.07 -10.81
C SER A 10 -6.99 -3.19 -9.77
N GLY A 11 -5.86 -3.81 -10.13
CA GLY A 11 -4.69 -3.91 -9.27
C GLY A 11 -4.07 -2.54 -8.96
N PHE A 12 -3.98 -1.65 -9.96
CA PHE A 12 -3.46 -0.30 -9.75
C PHE A 12 -4.40 0.54 -8.87
N LEU A 13 -5.71 0.42 -9.08
CA LEU A 13 -6.70 1.10 -8.26
C LEU A 13 -6.65 0.61 -6.80
N GLY A 14 -6.52 -0.70 -6.57
CA GLY A 14 -6.36 -1.28 -5.24
C GLY A 14 -5.09 -0.77 -4.54
N LEU A 15 -3.95 -0.80 -5.24
CA LEU A 15 -2.68 -0.25 -4.75
C LEU A 15 -2.81 1.22 -4.36
N PHE A 16 -3.45 2.03 -5.21
CA PHE A 16 -3.63 3.46 -4.97
C PHE A 16 -4.50 3.74 -3.74
N ILE A 17 -5.65 3.05 -3.62
CA ILE A 17 -6.57 3.21 -2.49
C ILE A 17 -5.90 2.77 -1.18
N ILE A 18 -5.22 1.62 -1.16
CA ILE A 18 -4.51 1.16 0.05
C ILE A 18 -3.40 2.13 0.44
N THR A 19 -2.62 2.60 -0.54
CA THR A 19 -1.52 3.54 -0.27
C THR A 19 -2.05 4.83 0.35
N MET A 20 -3.07 5.43 -0.25
CA MET A 20 -3.71 6.65 0.28
C MET A 20 -4.33 6.43 1.65
N PHE A 21 -4.99 5.30 1.86
CA PHE A 21 -5.60 4.96 3.14
C PHE A 21 -4.56 4.80 4.25
N VAL A 22 -3.52 4.00 4.04
CA VAL A 22 -2.48 3.73 5.04
C VAL A 22 -1.71 5.00 5.40
N LEU A 23 -1.35 5.81 4.41
CA LEU A 23 -0.68 7.09 4.65
C LEU A 23 -1.60 8.09 5.38
N GLY A 24 -2.88 8.16 5.00
CA GLY A 24 -3.87 9.00 5.67
C GLY A 24 -4.13 8.57 7.12
N LEU A 25 -4.18 7.26 7.38
CA LEU A 25 -4.22 6.73 8.74
C LEU A 25 -2.97 7.10 9.53
N ALA A 26 -1.78 7.01 8.91
CA ALA A 26 -0.52 7.30 9.60
C ALA A 26 -0.43 8.76 10.01
N GLU A 27 -0.84 9.67 9.11
CA GLU A 27 -0.94 11.09 9.39
C GLU A 27 -1.95 11.35 10.52
N SER A 28 -3.17 10.82 10.40
CA SER A 28 -4.23 11.03 11.39
C SER A 28 -3.87 10.55 12.81
N ILE A 29 -3.15 9.43 12.94
CA ILE A 29 -2.67 8.94 14.24
C ILE A 29 -1.54 9.82 14.79
N SER A 30 -0.67 10.32 13.92
CA SER A 30 0.51 11.12 14.29
C SER A 30 0.14 12.56 14.68
N SER A 31 -0.79 13.19 13.96
CA SER A 31 -1.27 14.55 14.22
C SER A 31 -2.41 14.59 15.23
N GLY A 32 -3.18 13.50 15.34
CA GLY A 32 -4.30 13.36 16.25
C GLY A 32 -4.01 12.47 17.46
N ALA A 33 -4.43 11.20 17.36
CA ALA A 33 -4.76 10.36 18.52
C ALA A 33 -3.61 10.03 19.48
N ALA A 34 -2.38 9.88 18.98
CA ALA A 34 -1.25 9.40 19.78
C ALA A 34 -0.08 10.40 19.84
N GLY A 35 -0.19 11.51 19.12
CA GLY A 35 0.92 12.45 18.89
C GLY A 35 2.08 11.84 18.11
N PHE A 36 3.14 12.63 17.86
CA PHE A 36 4.27 12.22 17.03
C PHE A 36 4.96 10.93 17.53
N TRP A 37 5.17 10.82 18.84
CA TRP A 37 5.84 9.66 19.46
C TRP A 37 4.98 8.39 19.45
N GLY A 38 3.67 8.51 19.56
CA GLY A 38 2.75 7.38 19.47
C GLY A 38 2.46 6.95 18.03
N GLY A 39 2.56 7.86 17.06
CA GLY A 39 2.45 7.56 15.63
C GLY A 39 3.70 6.91 15.02
N LEU A 40 4.88 7.13 15.61
CA LEU A 40 6.16 6.58 15.13
C LEU A 40 6.18 5.04 14.95
N PRO A 41 5.72 4.21 15.91
CA PRO A 41 5.63 2.76 15.69
C PRO A 41 4.67 2.38 14.55
N PHE A 42 3.59 3.15 14.33
CA PHE A 42 2.67 2.92 13.22
C PHE A 42 3.33 3.25 11.86
N TRP A 43 4.12 4.32 11.80
CA TRP A 43 4.91 4.65 10.60
C TRP A 43 5.91 3.56 10.22
N ILE A 44 6.56 2.92 11.19
CA ILE A 44 7.47 1.79 10.93
C ILE A 44 6.72 0.62 10.28
N ILE A 45 5.50 0.34 10.74
CA ILE A 45 4.63 -0.70 10.14
C ILE A 45 4.20 -0.27 8.72
N CYS A 46 3.82 0.99 8.53
CA CYS A 46 3.44 1.49 7.20
C CYS A 46 4.60 1.35 6.21
N LEU A 47 5.82 1.67 6.62
CA LEU A 47 7.02 1.55 5.80
C LEU A 47 7.41 0.11 5.49
N SER A 48 7.05 -0.86 6.34
CA SER A 48 7.29 -2.28 6.03
C SER A 48 6.21 -2.85 5.11
N VAL A 49 4.95 -2.44 5.29
CA VAL A 49 3.81 -2.97 4.52
C VAL A 49 3.69 -2.35 3.13
N LEU A 50 3.89 -1.03 2.98
CA LEU A 50 3.75 -0.36 1.68
C LEU A 50 4.59 -1.03 0.57
N PRO A 51 5.90 -1.28 0.76
CA PRO A 51 6.71 -2.01 -0.23
C PRO A 51 6.19 -3.40 -0.56
N LEU A 52 5.58 -4.11 0.39
CA LEU A 52 4.97 -5.42 0.15
C LEU A 52 3.74 -5.31 -0.74
N VAL A 53 2.93 -4.26 -0.59
CA VAL A 53 1.77 -4.01 -1.47
C VAL A 53 2.23 -3.66 -2.88
N PHE A 54 3.28 -2.85 -3.03
CA PHE A 54 3.89 -2.59 -4.34
C PHE A 54 4.48 -3.87 -4.96
N TYR A 55 5.11 -4.71 -4.14
CA TYR A 55 5.64 -6.00 -4.58
C TYR A 55 4.52 -6.94 -5.02
N ASP A 56 3.41 -7.01 -4.29
CA ASP A 56 2.24 -7.82 -4.66
C ASP A 56 1.63 -7.36 -5.99
N PHE A 57 1.48 -6.05 -6.20
CA PHE A 57 1.04 -5.51 -7.48
C PHE A 57 1.99 -5.88 -8.62
N TRP A 58 3.30 -5.80 -8.38
CA TRP A 58 4.31 -6.20 -9.37
C TRP A 58 4.25 -7.70 -9.67
N ASP A 59 4.18 -8.55 -8.64
CA ASP A 59 4.15 -10.01 -8.77
C ASP A 59 2.87 -10.50 -9.45
N SER A 60 1.72 -9.92 -9.09
CA SER A 60 0.40 -10.32 -9.59
C SER A 60 0.10 -9.76 -10.98
N CYS A 61 0.41 -8.48 -11.25
CA CYS A 61 -0.02 -7.79 -12.48
C CYS A 61 1.08 -7.61 -13.54
N LEU A 62 2.37 -7.63 -13.16
CA LEU A 62 3.48 -7.28 -14.05
C LEU A 62 4.46 -8.42 -14.30
N ARG A 63 4.67 -9.30 -13.32
CA ARG A 63 5.56 -10.45 -13.46
C ARG A 63 4.97 -11.47 -14.42
N LYS A 64 5.69 -11.72 -15.51
CA LYS A 64 5.39 -12.85 -16.41
C LYS A 64 5.66 -14.15 -15.65
N LYS A 65 4.63 -14.85 -15.19
CA LYS A 65 4.77 -16.27 -14.82
C LYS A 65 5.17 -17.02 -16.09
N LYS A 66 6.42 -17.50 -16.11
CA LYS A 66 6.97 -18.34 -17.16
C LYS A 66 6.22 -19.66 -17.23
#